data_AF-A0A7X3I5C9-F1
#
_entry.id   AF-A0A7X3I5C9-F1
#
_cell.length_a   1.000
_cell.length_b   1.000
_cell.length_c   1.000
_cell.angle_alpha   90.00
_cell.angle_beta   90.00
_cell.angle_gamma   90.00
#
_symmetry.space_group_name_H-M   'P 1'
#
loop_
_entity.id
_entity.type
_entity.pdbx_description
1 polymer ?
#
loop_
_entity_poly.entity_id
_entity_poly.type
_entity_poly.pdbx_seq_one_letter_code
_entity_poly.pdbx_strand_id
1 'polypeptide(L)'
;MIRRFVTIASLAVPLLAAPPVLAKEVPAKPPAAAEAPAAAPNAPAAKELTPGQTAARTRQKTCGAEWRALTDAQKAAQGPKWPQYWSKCNKRLKGGDKA
;
A
#
# COMPACT_ATOMS: atom_id res chain seq x y z
N MET A 1 -8.10 -24.78 -12.25
CA MET A 1 -8.60 -24.78 -13.63
C MET A 1 -9.04 -23.38 -14.00
N ILE A 2 -8.29 -22.78 -14.93
CA ILE A 2 -8.78 -21.90 -16.00
C ILE A 2 -9.65 -20.70 -15.55
N ARG A 3 -8.99 -19.55 -15.41
CA ARG A 3 -9.58 -18.23 -15.71
C ARG A 3 -8.43 -17.28 -16.09
N ARG A 4 -7.90 -17.46 -17.30
CA ARG A 4 -7.96 -16.48 -18.41
C ARG A 4 -7.05 -15.28 -18.14
N PHE A 5 -5.73 -15.37 -18.37
CA PHE A 5 -5.12 -15.11 -19.68
C PHE A 5 -5.92 -14.12 -20.52
N VAL A 6 -5.65 -12.83 -20.32
CA VAL A 6 -5.89 -11.78 -21.32
C VAL A 6 -4.54 -11.14 -21.59
N THR A 7 -3.80 -11.80 -22.47
CA THR A 7 -2.68 -11.26 -23.22
C THR A 7 -3.21 -10.19 -24.17
N ILE A 8 -3.05 -8.92 -23.82
CA ILE A 8 -3.10 -7.84 -24.81
C ILE A 8 -1.68 -7.70 -25.33
N ALA A 9 -1.39 -8.44 -26.39
CA ALA A 9 -0.30 -8.15 -27.29
C ALA A 9 -0.73 -6.98 -28.17
N SER A 10 -0.23 -5.78 -27.86
CA SER A 10 -0.22 -4.67 -28.82
C SER A 10 1.22 -4.44 -29.25
N LEU A 11 1.38 -4.48 -30.57
CA LEU A 11 2.61 -4.58 -31.33
C LEU A 11 3.51 -3.35 -31.18
N ALA A 12 4.81 -3.62 -31.28
CA ALA A 12 5.91 -2.68 -31.31
C ALA A 12 5.94 -1.79 -32.55
N VAL A 13 6.41 -0.54 -32.41
CA VAL A 13 7.12 0.24 -33.45
C VAL A 13 8.12 1.19 -32.74
N PRO A 14 9.34 1.44 -33.27
CA PRO A 14 10.57 1.49 -32.49
C PRO A 14 11.25 2.88 -32.39
N LEU A 15 12.27 2.93 -31.51
CA LEU A 15 13.51 3.71 -31.59
C LEU A 15 13.46 5.14 -32.16
N LEU A 16 13.51 6.15 -31.29
CA LEU A 16 14.18 7.42 -31.62
C LEU A 16 15.26 7.72 -30.58
N ALA A 17 16.43 7.99 -31.12
CA ALA A 17 17.68 8.25 -30.44
C ALA A 17 17.84 9.73 -30.06
N ALA A 18 18.62 9.92 -28.98
CA ALA A 18 19.49 11.07 -28.67
C ALA A 18 18.88 12.40 -28.15
N PRO A 19 19.60 13.10 -27.23
CA PRO A 19 19.08 14.15 -26.34
C PRO A 19 19.33 15.58 -26.85
N PRO A 20 18.62 16.57 -26.28
CA PRO A 20 19.29 17.85 -25.98
C PRO A 20 19.28 18.19 -24.49
N VAL A 21 20.50 18.32 -23.98
CA VAL A 21 20.88 19.08 -22.79
C VAL A 21 20.58 20.57 -23.02
N LEU A 22 20.24 21.24 -21.92
CA LEU A 22 20.38 22.69 -21.66
C LEU A 22 19.36 23.71 -22.18
N ALA A 23 19.07 24.60 -21.24
CA ALA A 23 18.66 26.00 -21.37
C ALA A 23 17.18 26.29 -21.67
N LYS A 24 16.43 26.44 -20.59
CA LYS A 24 15.70 27.70 -20.39
C LYS A 24 15.84 28.13 -18.94
N GLU A 25 16.44 29.29 -18.78
CA GLU A 25 16.72 29.96 -17.53
C GLU A 25 15.45 30.22 -16.72
N VAL A 26 15.67 30.30 -15.41
CA VAL A 26 14.78 30.88 -14.40
C VAL A 26 14.26 32.24 -14.87
N PRO A 27 12.96 32.51 -14.72
CA PRO A 27 12.59 33.76 -14.09
C PRO A 27 11.91 33.47 -12.76
N ALA A 28 12.48 34.09 -11.72
CA ALA A 28 11.95 34.13 -10.38
C ALA A 28 10.50 34.61 -10.40
N LYS A 29 9.57 33.70 -10.10
CA LYS A 29 8.24 34.03 -9.62
C LYS A 29 8.28 33.77 -8.10
N PRO A 30 8.01 34.79 -7.26
CA PRO A 30 8.09 34.64 -5.81
C PRO A 30 7.24 33.44 -5.37
N PRO A 31 7.58 32.76 -4.25
CA PRO A 31 6.75 31.71 -3.71
C PRO A 31 5.43 32.37 -3.31
N ALA A 32 4.45 32.32 -4.21
CA ALA A 32 3.07 32.40 -3.85
C ALA A 32 2.91 31.30 -2.81
N ALA A 33 2.68 31.74 -1.58
CA ALA A 33 2.40 30.90 -0.45
C ALA A 33 1.61 29.70 -0.93
N ALA A 34 2.10 28.51 -0.60
CA ALA A 34 1.22 27.36 -0.51
C ALA A 34 0.17 27.73 0.54
N GLU A 35 -0.89 28.39 0.09
CA GLU A 35 -2.18 28.35 0.75
C GLU A 35 -2.48 26.86 0.84
N ALA A 36 -2.28 26.34 2.06
CA ALA A 36 -2.78 25.05 2.46
C ALA A 36 -4.21 24.95 1.91
N PRO A 37 -4.58 23.85 1.21
CA PRO A 37 -5.95 23.71 0.76
C PRO A 37 -6.84 23.89 1.98
N ALA A 38 -7.60 25.00 1.96
CA ALA A 38 -8.59 25.33 2.94
C ALA A 38 -9.43 24.08 3.18
N ALA A 39 -9.48 23.66 4.44
CA ALA A 39 -10.24 22.51 4.87
C ALA A 39 -11.65 22.60 4.28
N ALA A 40 -11.97 21.68 3.38
CA ALA A 40 -13.31 21.56 2.84
C ALA A 40 -14.28 21.34 4.02
N PRO A 41 -15.39 22.09 4.14
CA PRO A 41 -16.29 22.06 5.29
C PRO A 41 -17.15 20.78 5.35
N ASN A 42 -16.81 19.73 4.59
CA ASN A 42 -17.54 18.48 4.50
C ASN A 42 -16.61 17.25 4.42
N ALA A 43 -15.43 17.31 5.06
CA ALA A 43 -14.80 16.05 5.44
C ALA A 43 -15.67 15.42 6.54
N PRO A 44 -16.18 14.17 6.39
CA PRO A 44 -16.84 13.50 7.49
C PRO A 44 -15.84 13.52 8.64
N ALA A 45 -16.19 14.20 9.75
CA ALA A 45 -15.39 14.24 10.96
C ALA A 45 -14.83 12.84 11.19
N ALA A 46 -13.51 12.73 11.25
CA ALA A 46 -12.81 11.45 11.37
C ALA A 46 -13.39 10.76 12.61
N LYS A 47 -14.35 9.86 12.38
CA LYS A 47 -15.04 9.15 13.45
C LYS A 47 -13.95 8.40 14.19
N GLU A 48 -13.81 8.72 15.49
CA GLU A 48 -12.89 7.99 16.34
C GLU A 48 -13.14 6.50 16.15
N LEU A 49 -12.07 5.77 15.86
CA LEU A 49 -12.17 4.35 15.59
C LEU A 49 -12.72 3.69 16.85
N THR A 50 -13.76 2.87 16.67
CA THR A 50 -14.28 2.10 17.80
C THR A 50 -13.17 1.20 18.35
N PRO A 51 -13.20 0.81 19.64
CA PRO A 51 -12.17 -0.05 20.23
C PRO A 51 -11.92 -1.33 19.40
N GLY A 52 -12.98 -1.91 18.83
CA GLY A 52 -12.87 -3.07 17.94
C GLY A 52 -12.15 -2.78 16.62
N GLN A 53 -12.36 -1.61 16.02
CA GLN A 53 -11.65 -1.18 14.81
C GLN A 53 -10.17 -0.92 15.09
N THR A 54 -9.86 -0.28 16.20
CA THR A 54 -8.48 -0.06 16.66
C THR A 54 -7.77 -1.40 16.88
N ALA A 55 -8.40 -2.34 17.58
CA ALA A 55 -7.84 -3.68 17.80
C ALA A 55 -7.61 -4.44 16.47
N ALA A 56 -8.54 -4.35 15.51
CA ALA A 56 -8.37 -4.96 14.19
C ALA A 56 -7.22 -4.33 13.39
N ARG A 57 -7.03 -3.01 13.47
CA ARG A 57 -5.92 -2.29 12.82
C ARG A 57 -4.58 -2.64 13.45
N THR A 58 -4.50 -2.71 14.77
CA THR A 58 -3.29 -3.15 15.49
C THR A 58 -2.88 -4.55 15.06
N ARG A 59 -3.83 -5.50 15.01
CA ARG A 59 -3.56 -6.87 14.53
C ARG A 59 -3.02 -6.86 13.09
N GLN A 60 -3.63 -6.09 12.18
CA GLN A 60 -3.15 -5.96 10.79
C GLN A 60 -1.72 -5.46 10.70
N LYS A 61 -1.38 -4.45 11.52
CA LYS A 61 -0.01 -3.92 11.57
C LYS A 61 0.97 -4.96 12.10
N THR A 62 0.67 -5.60 13.23
CA THR A 62 1.53 -6.63 13.84
C THR A 62 1.75 -7.80 12.90
N CYS A 63 0.67 -8.43 12.44
CA CYS A 63 0.77 -9.57 11.52
C CYS A 63 1.44 -9.17 10.19
N GLY A 64 1.22 -7.94 9.72
CA GLY A 64 1.79 -7.42 8.48
C GLY A 64 3.29 -7.16 8.57
N ALA A 65 3.77 -6.75 9.75
CA ALA A 65 5.19 -6.60 10.03
C ALA A 65 5.86 -7.97 10.12
N GLU A 66 5.27 -8.92 10.87
CA GLU A 66 5.81 -10.27 10.99
C GLU A 66 5.91 -10.95 9.62
N TRP A 67 4.86 -10.93 8.82
CA TRP A 67 4.88 -11.57 7.50
C TRP A 67 5.92 -10.97 6.55
N ARG A 68 6.14 -9.65 6.60
CA ARG A 68 7.19 -9.00 5.79
C ARG A 68 8.60 -9.35 6.26
N ALA A 69 8.78 -9.57 7.56
CA ALA A 69 10.05 -10.00 8.15
C ALA A 69 10.38 -11.48 7.87
N LEU A 70 9.39 -12.31 7.51
CA LEU A 70 9.62 -13.70 7.11
C LEU A 70 10.38 -13.80 5.78
N THR A 71 11.31 -14.75 5.73
CA THR A 71 11.93 -15.23 4.48
C THR A 71 10.90 -15.92 3.59
N ASP A 72 11.21 -16.10 2.31
CA ASP A 72 10.29 -16.75 1.37
C ASP A 72 10.03 -18.23 1.73
N ALA A 73 11.03 -18.93 2.27
CA ALA A 73 10.86 -20.27 2.82
C ALA A 73 9.87 -20.30 3.99
N GLN A 74 9.98 -19.33 4.91
CA GLN A 74 9.06 -19.21 6.03
C GLN A 74 7.65 -18.79 5.60
N LYS A 75 7.53 -17.89 4.61
CA LYS A 75 6.23 -17.54 4.00
C LYS A 75 5.59 -18.77 3.36
N ALA A 76 6.35 -19.58 2.62
CA ALA A 76 5.85 -20.81 2.02
C ALA A 76 5.28 -21.78 3.06
N ALA A 77 5.92 -21.90 4.23
CA ALA A 77 5.45 -22.77 5.33
C ALA A 77 4.26 -22.19 6.12
N GLN A 78 4.27 -20.88 6.38
CA GLN A 78 3.28 -20.22 7.26
C GLN A 78 2.03 -19.74 6.52
N GLY A 79 2.07 -19.71 5.19
CA GLY A 79 1.03 -19.18 4.33
C GLY A 79 1.66 -18.38 3.19
N PRO A 80 1.84 -18.96 1.99
CA PRO A 80 2.56 -18.31 0.89
C PRO A 80 1.88 -17.03 0.40
N LYS A 81 0.60 -16.87 0.74
CA LYS A 81 -0.20 -15.70 0.42
C LYS A 81 -0.60 -14.98 1.70
N TRP A 82 -0.51 -13.66 1.67
CA TRP A 82 -0.86 -12.78 2.79
C TRP A 82 -2.21 -13.10 3.46
N PRO A 83 -3.33 -13.35 2.75
CA PRO A 83 -4.62 -13.68 3.39
C PRO A 83 -4.59 -14.97 4.22
N GLN A 84 -3.76 -15.94 3.82
CA GLN A 84 -3.58 -17.22 4.53
C GLN A 84 -2.87 -16.99 5.86
N TYR A 85 -1.75 -16.24 5.82
CA TYR A 85 -0.99 -15.89 7.00
C TYR A 85 -1.81 -15.01 7.96
N TRP A 86 -2.48 -13.98 7.43
CA TRP A 86 -3.36 -13.09 8.19
C TRP A 86 -4.42 -13.86 8.98
N SER A 87 -5.08 -14.83 8.34
CA SER A 87 -6.12 -15.63 8.98
C SER A 87 -5.57 -16.45 10.15
N LYS A 88 -4.37 -17.04 10.02
CA LYS A 88 -3.70 -17.76 11.13
C LYS A 88 -3.23 -16.82 12.23
N CYS A 89 -2.58 -15.72 11.88
CA CYS A 89 -2.08 -14.74 12.84
C CYS A 89 -3.22 -14.09 13.64
N ASN A 90 -4.32 -13.73 12.98
CA ASN A 90 -5.50 -13.17 13.65
C ASN A 90 -6.16 -14.19 14.59
N LYS A 91 -6.24 -15.47 14.21
CA LYS A 91 -6.69 -16.54 15.12
C LYS A 91 -5.80 -16.66 16.35
N ARG A 92 -4.46 -16.66 16.17
CA ARG A 92 -3.49 -16.67 17.29
C ARG A 92 -3.73 -15.50 18.24
N LEU A 93 -3.86 -14.28 17.71
CA LEU A 93 -4.06 -13.08 18.52
C LEU A 93 -5.45 -12.99 19.15
N LYS A 94 -6.50 -13.62 18.59
CA LYS A 94 -7.86 -13.62 19.17
C LYS A 94 -8.06 -14.76 20.18
N GLY A 95 -7.25 -15.81 20.07
CA GLY A 95 -7.25 -16.97 20.97
C GLY A 95 -6.27 -16.82 22.15
N GLY A 96 -5.12 -16.17 21.95
CA GLY A 96 -4.10 -15.95 22.97
C GLY A 96 -4.39 -14.82 23.96
N ASP A 97 -5.38 -13.97 23.67
CA ASP A 97 -5.90 -12.92 24.57
C ASP A 97 -6.91 -13.47 25.59
N LYS A 98 -7.15 -14.80 25.61
CA LYS A 98 -8.04 -15.48 26.57
C LYS A 98 -7.28 -16.33 27.61
N ALA A 99 -6.01 -16.02 27.85
CA ALA A 99 -5.21 -16.66 28.90
C ALA A 99 -4.90 -15.65 30.00
#